data_AF-A0A4Y5Z4K2-F1
#
_entry.id   AF-A0A4Y5Z4K2-F1
#
_cell.length_a   1.000
_cell.length_b   1.000
_cell.length_c   1.000
_cell.angle_alpha   90.00
_cell.angle_beta   90.00
_cell.angle_gamma   90.00
#
_symmetry.space_group_name_H-M   'P 1'
#
loop_
_entity.id
_entity.type
_entity.pdbx_description
1 polymer ?
#
loop_
_entity_poly.entity_id
_entity_poly.type
_entity_poly.pdbx_seq_one_letter_code
_entity_poly.pdbx_strand_id
1 'polypeptide(L)'
;MPQTSPTFAELASELTRLHDAREAAITRALDALEGSHPPLAQLMLCCIGDRQRAARWLVMPQRAFAGRSACDMLADGDVDAVWDQVVFKQFGTVAAV
;
A
#
# COMPACT_ATOMS: atom_id res chain seq x y z
N MET A 1 8.25 34.21 -18.50
CA MET A 1 8.87 34.36 -17.17
C MET A 1 10.09 33.49 -17.13
N PRO A 2 11.28 33.98 -16.71
CA PRO A 2 12.46 33.13 -16.63
C PRO A 2 12.21 32.07 -15.56
N GLN A 3 12.20 30.80 -15.97
CA GLN A 3 12.14 29.67 -15.04
C GLN A 3 13.55 29.44 -14.54
N THR A 4 13.87 29.93 -13.34
CA THR A 4 15.13 29.61 -12.67
C THR A 4 15.11 28.12 -12.33
N SER A 5 16.07 27.35 -12.87
CA SER A 5 16.20 25.94 -12.53
C SER A 5 16.49 25.79 -11.03
N PRO A 6 15.84 24.83 -10.35
CA PRO A 6 16.05 24.62 -8.91
C PRO A 6 17.49 24.18 -8.65
N THR A 7 18.02 24.59 -7.50
CA THR A 7 19.29 24.12 -6.96
C THR A 7 19.15 22.69 -6.43
N PHE A 8 20.26 21.97 -6.30
CA PHE A 8 20.24 20.63 -5.70
C PHE A 8 19.77 20.62 -4.23
N ALA A 9 19.98 21.71 -3.48
CA ALA A 9 19.50 21.85 -2.11
C ALA A 9 17.96 21.95 -2.04
N GLU A 10 17.36 22.68 -2.98
CA GLU A 10 15.91 22.75 -3.13
C GLU A 10 15.33 21.40 -3.54
N LEU A 11 15.95 20.70 -4.51
CA LEU A 11 15.54 19.36 -4.91
C LEU A 11 15.65 18.34 -3.77
N ALA A 12 16.73 18.37 -2.99
CA ALA A 12 16.88 17.47 -1.84
C ALA A 12 15.77 17.70 -0.79
N SER A 13 15.48 18.96 -0.49
CA SER A 13 14.41 19.33 0.45
C SER A 13 13.03 18.91 -0.07
N GLU A 14 12.79 19.07 -1.37
CA GLU A 14 11.55 18.61 -2.00
C GLU A 14 11.41 17.09 -1.94
N LEU A 15 12.48 16.34 -2.21
CA LEU A 15 12.47 14.88 -2.12
C LEU A 15 12.18 14.39 -0.69
N THR A 16 12.77 15.01 0.33
CA THR A 16 12.44 14.71 1.74
C THR A 16 10.97 14.96 2.03
N ARG A 17 10.43 16.12 1.62
CA ARG A 17 9.01 16.44 1.83
C ARG A 17 8.08 15.44 1.13
N LEU A 18 8.42 15.05 -0.11
CA LEU A 18 7.65 14.05 -0.86
C LEU A 18 7.74 12.66 -0.23
N HIS A 19 8.91 12.29 0.29
CA HIS A 19 9.09 11.05 1.02
C HIS A 19 8.23 11.00 2.29
N ASP A 20 8.25 12.06 3.09
CA ASP A 20 7.44 12.16 4.31
C ASP A 20 5.94 12.15 3.99
N ALA A 21 5.52 12.89 2.96
CA ALA A 21 4.13 12.89 2.50
C ALA A 21 3.71 11.49 2.02
N ARG A 22 4.60 10.76 1.34
CA ARG A 22 4.35 9.39 0.90
C ARG A 22 4.22 8.44 2.08
N GLU A 23 5.13 8.46 3.05
CA GLU A 23 5.03 7.58 4.23
C GLU A 23 3.76 7.89 5.04
N ALA A 24 3.38 9.17 5.19
CA ALA A 24 2.12 9.55 5.82
C ALA A 24 0.89 9.01 5.06
N ALA A 25 0.90 9.06 3.73
CA ALA A 25 -0.16 8.48 2.91
C ALA A 25 -0.25 6.95 3.05
N ILE A 26 0.90 6.28 3.16
CA ILE A 26 0.96 4.82 3.38
C ILE A 26 0.28 4.44 4.69
N THR A 27 0.58 5.12 5.79
CA THR A 27 -0.08 4.84 7.08
C THR A 27 -1.59 5.04 6.99
N ARG A 28 -2.04 6.12 6.34
CA ARG A 28 -3.48 6.42 6.17
C ARG A 28 -4.22 5.39 5.32
N ALA A 29 -3.55 4.67 4.43
CA ALA A 29 -4.20 3.66 3.59
C ALA A 29 -4.84 2.55 4.43
N LEU A 30 -4.17 2.12 5.51
CA LEU A 30 -4.73 1.11 6.40
C LEU A 30 -5.83 1.69 7.29
N ASP A 31 -5.69 2.95 7.76
CA ASP A 31 -6.77 3.64 8.49
C ASP A 31 -8.06 3.69 7.66
N ALA A 32 -7.93 4.00 6.36
CA ALA A 32 -9.04 4.05 5.42
C ALA A 32 -9.67 2.66 5.20
N LEU A 33 -8.85 1.61 5.11
CA LEU A 33 -9.35 0.23 5.02
C LEU A 33 -10.10 -0.18 6.29
N GLU A 34 -9.57 0.15 7.47
CA GLU A 34 -10.23 -0.14 8.75
C GLU A 34 -11.58 0.54 8.87
N GLY A 35 -11.70 1.79 8.39
CA GLY A 35 -12.96 2.54 8.40
C GLY A 35 -13.99 2.04 7.38
N SER A 36 -13.54 1.51 6.24
CA SER A 36 -14.44 1.11 5.14
C SER A 36 -14.75 -0.40 5.12
N HIS A 37 -13.78 -1.26 5.44
CA HIS A 37 -13.87 -2.71 5.41
C HIS A 37 -13.17 -3.35 6.63
N PRO A 38 -13.73 -3.19 7.85
CA PRO A 38 -13.09 -3.68 9.08
C PRO A 38 -12.67 -5.17 9.06
N PRO A 39 -13.48 -6.11 8.52
CA PRO A 39 -13.09 -7.53 8.49
C PRO A 39 -11.85 -7.79 7.64
N LEU A 40 -11.70 -7.09 6.50
CA LEU A 40 -10.55 -7.24 5.63
C LEU A 40 -9.30 -6.64 6.28
N ALA A 41 -9.43 -5.48 6.93
CA ALA A 41 -8.33 -4.88 7.68
C ALA A 41 -7.82 -5.81 8.78
N GLN A 42 -8.75 -6.43 9.52
CA GLN A 42 -8.40 -7.38 10.57
C GLN A 42 -7.69 -8.61 10.01
N LEU A 43 -8.20 -9.17 8.91
CA LEU A 43 -7.54 -10.28 8.22
C LEU A 43 -6.12 -9.90 7.81
N MET A 44 -5.93 -8.73 7.22
CA MET A 44 -4.60 -8.25 6.80
C MET A 44 -3.62 -8.15 7.97
N LEU A 45 -4.05 -7.62 9.11
CA LEU A 45 -3.21 -7.57 10.32
C LEU A 45 -2.86 -8.98 10.82
N CYS A 46 -3.81 -9.92 10.80
CA CYS A 46 -3.56 -11.31 11.18
C CYS A 46 -2.58 -12.03 10.22
N CYS A 47 -2.71 -11.80 8.90
CA CYS A 47 -1.96 -12.52 7.88
C CYS A 47 -0.58 -11.90 7.57
N ILE A 48 -0.50 -10.56 7.55
CA ILE A 48 0.67 -9.81 7.09
C ILE A 48 1.55 -9.36 8.28
N GLY A 49 0.95 -9.26 9.47
CA GLY A 49 1.63 -8.92 10.72
C GLY A 49 1.33 -7.49 11.16
N ASP A 50 2.38 -6.74 11.50
CA ASP A 50 2.20 -5.42 12.08
C ASP A 50 1.54 -4.40 11.12
N ARG A 51 1.02 -3.33 11.73
CA ARG A 51 0.31 -2.24 11.04
C ARG A 51 1.11 -1.66 9.87
N GLN A 52 2.41 -1.46 10.07
CA GLN A 52 3.29 -0.82 9.08
C GLN A 52 3.50 -1.73 7.88
N ARG A 53 3.67 -3.04 8.10
CA ARG A 53 3.77 -4.04 7.03
C ARG A 53 2.47 -4.16 6.24
N ALA A 54 1.32 -4.18 6.93
CA ALA A 54 0.01 -4.22 6.28
C ALA A 54 -0.24 -2.96 5.43
N ALA A 55 0.00 -1.77 5.99
CA ALA A 55 -0.10 -0.49 5.28
C ALA A 55 0.81 -0.43 4.04
N ARG A 56 2.07 -0.86 4.17
CA ARG A 56 2.99 -0.95 3.04
C ARG A 56 2.52 -1.94 1.98
N TRP A 57 2.00 -3.08 2.39
CA TRP A 57 1.51 -4.07 1.44
C TRP A 57 0.31 -3.55 0.62
N LEU A 58 -0.57 -2.74 1.23
CA LEU A 58 -1.71 -2.14 0.52
C LEU A 58 -1.29 -1.31 -0.69
N VAL A 59 -0.24 -0.50 -0.52
CA VAL A 59 0.19 0.47 -1.54
C VAL A 59 1.21 -0.08 -2.53
N MET A 60 1.83 -1.22 -2.23
CA MET A 60 2.89 -1.76 -3.07
C MET A 60 2.28 -2.46 -4.30
N PRO A 61 2.84 -2.23 -5.50
CA PRO A 61 2.51 -2.98 -6.71
C PRO A 61 2.60 -4.49 -6.50
N GLN A 62 1.59 -5.22 -6.93
CA GLN A 62 1.52 -6.67 -6.79
C GLN A 62 1.32 -7.33 -8.15
N ARG A 63 2.09 -8.39 -8.42
CA ARG A 63 1.94 -9.16 -9.66
C ARG A 63 0.55 -9.79 -9.80
N ALA A 64 -0.06 -10.18 -8.68
CA ALA A 64 -1.42 -10.72 -8.63
C ALA A 64 -2.48 -9.71 -9.13
N PHE A 65 -2.18 -8.41 -9.05
CA PHE A 65 -3.04 -7.32 -9.52
C PHE A 65 -2.51 -6.70 -10.80
N ALA A 66 -1.81 -7.48 -11.64
CA ALA A 66 -1.21 -7.00 -12.88
C ALA A 66 -0.30 -5.76 -12.71
N GLY A 67 0.39 -5.66 -11.57
CA GLY A 67 1.29 -4.54 -11.25
C GLY A 67 0.61 -3.36 -10.55
N ARG A 68 -0.70 -3.44 -10.28
CA ARG A 68 -1.42 -2.47 -9.43
C ARG A 68 -1.24 -2.78 -7.95
N SER A 69 -1.57 -1.80 -7.12
CA SER A 69 -1.62 -1.95 -5.66
C SER A 69 -2.98 -2.49 -5.20
N ALA A 70 -3.07 -2.98 -3.96
CA ALA A 70 -4.36 -3.34 -3.38
C ALA A 70 -5.26 -2.12 -3.21
N CYS A 71 -4.69 -0.93 -2.96
CA CYS A 71 -5.45 0.32 -2.96
C CYS A 71 -6.16 0.58 -4.29
N ASP A 72 -5.51 0.31 -5.41
CA ASP A 72 -6.14 0.46 -6.73
C ASP A 72 -7.30 -0.53 -6.89
N MET A 73 -7.13 -1.78 -6.46
CA MET A 73 -8.22 -2.78 -6.47
C MET A 73 -9.41 -2.35 -5.60
N LEU A 74 -9.14 -1.85 -4.39
CA LEU A 74 -10.17 -1.36 -3.48
C LEU A 74 -10.89 -0.13 -4.05
N ALA A 75 -10.19 0.76 -4.76
CA ALA A 75 -10.79 1.92 -5.41
C ALA A 75 -11.76 1.52 -6.54
N ASP A 76 -11.47 0.43 -7.24
CA ASP A 76 -12.34 -0.12 -8.28
C ASP A 76 -13.50 -0.97 -7.71
N GLY A 77 -13.50 -1.23 -6.41
CA GLY A 77 -14.52 -2.03 -5.72
C GLY A 77 -14.23 -3.53 -5.69
N ASP A 78 -13.04 -3.96 -6.14
CA ASP A 78 -12.63 -5.37 -6.21
C ASP A 78 -12.12 -5.87 -4.84
N VAL A 79 -12.97 -5.79 -3.82
CA VAL A 79 -12.64 -6.16 -2.43
C VAL A 79 -12.34 -7.65 -2.31
N ASP A 80 -13.10 -8.50 -2.99
CA ASP A 80 -12.93 -9.96 -2.97
C ASP A 80 -11.57 -10.38 -3.53
N ALA A 81 -11.08 -9.72 -4.58
CA ALA A 81 -9.76 -9.99 -5.15
C ALA A 81 -8.64 -9.67 -4.15
N VAL A 82 -8.80 -8.61 -3.35
CA VAL A 82 -7.85 -8.27 -2.29
C VAL A 82 -7.92 -9.30 -1.16
N TRP A 83 -9.13 -9.72 -0.79
CA TRP A 83 -9.36 -10.74 0.22
C TRP A 83 -8.65 -12.05 -0.13
N ASP A 84 -8.91 -12.58 -1.32
CA ASP A 84 -8.31 -13.82 -1.82
C ASP A 84 -6.79 -13.72 -1.84
N GLN A 85 -6.25 -12.57 -2.24
CA GLN A 85 -4.80 -12.38 -2.29
C GLN A 85 -4.16 -12.35 -0.89
N VAL A 86 -4.84 -11.79 0.12
CA VAL A 86 -4.36 -11.81 1.52
C VAL A 86 -4.33 -13.25 2.05
N VAL A 87 -5.39 -14.02 1.80
CA VAL A 87 -5.47 -15.44 2.16
C VAL A 87 -4.39 -16.25 1.43
N PHE A 88 -4.26 -16.07 0.12
CA PHE A 88 -3.24 -16.74 -0.69
C PHE A 88 -1.83 -16.46 -0.17
N LYS A 89 -1.54 -15.23 0.27
CA LYS A 89 -0.23 -14.90 0.82
C LYS A 89 0.08 -15.65 2.13
N GLN A 90 -0.93 -15.91 2.96
CA GLN A 90 -0.75 -16.66 4.21
C GLN A 90 -0.56 -18.17 3.98
N PHE A 91 -1.30 -18.76 3.03
CA PHE A 91 -1.35 -20.21 2.83
C PHE A 91 -0.55 -20.72 1.61
N GLY A 92 -0.24 -19.84 0.66
CA GLY A 92 0.46 -20.14 -0.60
C GLY A 92 1.98 -20.37 -0.44
N THR A 93 2.55 -20.16 0.75
CA THR A 93 3.94 -20.56 1.03
C THR A 93 4.10 -22.08 1.20
N VAL A 94 3.01 -22.84 1.33
CA VAL A 94 3.04 -24.30 1.59
C VAL A 94 3.10 -25.15 0.31
N ALA A 95 2.91 -24.57 -0.88
CA ALA A 95 2.81 -25.30 -2.15
C ALA A 95 4.07 -25.21 -3.04
N ALA A 96 5.26 -25.25 -2.45
CA ALA A 96 6.52 -25.45 -3.17
C ALA A 96 7.24 -26.68 -2.61
N VAL A 97 6.74 -27.87 -2.95
CA VAL A 97 7.44 -29.17 -2.89
C VAL A 97 7.14 -29.93 -4.16
#